data_AF-A0A7R9QYE9-F1
#
_entry.id   AF-A0A7R9QYE9-F1
#
_cell.length_a   1.000
_cell.length_b   1.000
_cell.length_c   1.000
_cell.angle_alpha   90.00
_cell.angle_beta   90.00
_cell.angle_gamma   90.00
#
_symmetry.space_group_name_H-M   'P 1'
#
loop_
_entity.id
_entity.type
_entity.pdbx_description
1 polymer ?
#
loop_
_entity_poly.entity_id
_entity_poly.type
_entity_poly.pdbx_seq_one_letter_code
_entity_poly.pdbx_strand_id
1 'polypeptide(L)' 'MLNTGVFAGKTVFISGGSRGIGKAIALKVAKDGAN' A
#
# COMPACT_ATOMS: atom_id res chain seq x y z
N MET A 1 -2.62 8.36 -12.65
CA MET A 1 -3.09 8.60 -11.26
C MET A 1 -1.89 9.03 -10.45
N LEU A 2 -1.90 10.25 -9.93
CA LEU A 2 -0.83 10.76 -9.07
C LEU A 2 -0.83 9.93 -7.78
N ASN A 3 0.28 9.24 -7.49
CA ASN A 3 0.55 8.74 -6.14
C ASN A 3 0.78 9.99 -5.27
N THR A 4 0.28 10.02 -4.05
CA THR A 4 0.44 11.19 -3.16
C THR A 4 1.69 11.07 -2.29
N GLY A 5 2.43 9.95 -2.38
CA GLY A 5 3.66 9.70 -1.60
C GLY A 5 3.44 9.65 -0.08
N VAL A 6 2.18 9.60 0.37
CA VAL A 6 1.80 9.73 1.80
C VAL A 6 2.43 8.62 2.66
N PHE A 7 2.67 7.46 2.06
CA PHE A 7 3.26 6.31 2.74
C PHE A 7 4.73 6.08 2.39
N ALA A 8 5.38 7.03 1.69
CA ALA A 8 6.80 6.91 1.33
C ALA A 8 7.69 6.77 2.58
N GLY A 9 8.50 5.71 2.62
CA GLY A 9 9.40 5.44 3.75
C GLY A 9 8.70 5.02 5.05
N LYS A 10 7.40 4.71 5.00
CA LYS A 10 6.67 4.11 6.12
C LYS A 10 6.60 2.60 5.94
N THR A 11 6.70 1.86 7.04
CA THR A 11 6.47 0.42 7.05
C THR A 11 5.01 0.15 7.39
N VAL A 12 4.30 -0.62 6.56
CA VAL A 12 2.86 -0.86 6.74
C VAL A 12 2.56 -2.35 6.81
N PHE A 13 1.97 -2.79 7.93
CA PHE A 13 1.51 -4.16 8.09
C PHE A 13 0.04 -4.30 7.66
N ILE A 14 -0.21 -5.14 6.65
CA ILE A 14 -1.56 -5.37 6.11
C ILE A 14 -1.94 -6.83 6.31
N SER A 15 -2.93 -7.08 7.18
CA SER A 15 -3.54 -8.41 7.30
C SER A 15 -4.48 -8.69 6.11
N GLY A 16 -4.58 -9.95 5.69
CA GLY A 16 -5.45 -10.33 4.58
C GLY A 16 -5.07 -9.73 3.21
N GLY A 17 -3.81 -9.33 3.01
CA GLY A 17 -3.32 -8.67 1.79
C GLY A 17 -3.26 -9.54 0.52
N SER A 18 -3.62 -10.81 0.59
CA SER A 18 -3.47 -11.75 -0.53
C SER A 18 -4.53 -11.59 -1.60
N ARG A 19 -5.74 -11.11 -1.26
CA ARG A 19 -6.91 -11.09 -2.15
C ARG A 19 -7.84 -9.90 -1.85
N GLY A 20 -8.77 -9.63 -2.76
CA GLY A 20 -9.83 -8.64 -2.58
C GLY A 20 -9.31 -7.25 -2.24
N ILE A 21 -9.96 -6.60 -1.27
CA ILE A 21 -9.67 -5.23 -0.84
C ILE A 21 -8.27 -5.13 -0.22
N GLY A 22 -7.88 -6.10 0.60
CA GLY A 22 -6.55 -6.11 1.24
C GLY A 22 -5.42 -6.05 0.22
N LYS A 23 -5.54 -6.80 -0.89
CA LYS A 23 -4.59 -6.74 -2.02
C LYS A 23 -4.59 -5.36 -2.70
N ALA A 24 -5.75 -4.77 -2.93
CA ALA A 24 -5.84 -3.46 -3.57
C ALA A 24 -5.20 -2.36 -2.71
N ILE A 25 -5.39 -2.42 -1.39
CA ILE A 25 -4.76 -1.50 -0.43
C ILE A 25 -3.24 -1.71 -0.43
N ALA A 26 -2.76 -2.95 -0.32
CA ALA A 26 -1.32 -3.24 -0.34
C ALA A 26 -0.64 -2.71 -1.61
N LEU A 27 -1.26 -2.90 -2.77
CA LEU A 27 -0.73 -2.38 -4.03
C LEU A 27 -0.75 -0.86 -4.11
N LYS A 28 -1.75 -0.19 -3.54
CA LYS A 28 -1.79 1.28 -3.50
C LYS A 28 -0.68 1.83 -2.59
N VAL A 29 -0.53 1.25 -1.41
CA VAL A 29 0.43 1.69 -0.39
C VAL A 29 1.87 1.42 -0.83
N ALA A 30 2.13 0.27 -1.46
CA ALA A 30 3.42 -0.02 -2.10
C ALA A 30 3.73 0.98 -3.24
N LYS A 31 2.73 1.34 -4.06
CA LYS A 31 2.88 2.37 -5.10
C LYS A 31 3.15 3.76 -4.53
N ASP A 32 2.66 4.06 -3.34
CA ASP A 32 2.94 5.31 -2.60
C ASP A 32 4.33 5.31 -1.92
N GLY A 33 5.12 4.23 -2.04
CA GLY A 33 6.51 4.16 -1.57
C GLY A 33 6.68 3.55 -0.17
N ALA A 34 5.67 2.84 0.33
CA ALA A 34 5.78 2.10 1.59
C ALA A 34 6.64 0.84 1.47
N ASN A 35 7.20 0.41 2.59
CA ASN A 35 7.92 -0.86 2.77
C ASN A 35 7.05 -1.90 3.52
#